data_AF-A0AAE3AKK9-F1
#
_entry.id   AF-A0AAE3AKK9-F1
#
_cell.length_a   1.000
_cell.length_b   1.000
_cell.length_c   1.000
_cell.angle_alpha   90.00
_cell.angle_beta   90.00
_cell.angle_gamma   90.00
#
_symmetry.space_group_name_H-M   'P 1'
#
loop_
_entity.id
_entity.type
_entity.pdbx_description
1 polymer ?
#
loop_
_entity_poly.entity_id
_entity_poly.type
_entity_poly.pdbx_seq_one_letter_code
_entity_poly.pdbx_strand_id
1 'polypeptide(L)' 'MNEGDQFYAKAHEVHTSMIQKEAGGEKTEFSLILMHAEDQMAGTEMAKVLATEVIDVYKKLLLEK' A
#
# COMPACT_ATOMS: atom_id res chain seq x y z
N MET A 1 -7.94 -3.41 10.82
CA MET A 1 -7.12 -3.40 9.58
C MET A 1 -7.95 -3.74 8.35
N ASN A 2 -8.97 -4.61 8.47
CA ASN A 2 -9.77 -5.15 7.38
C ASN A 2 -10.29 -4.17 6.31
N GLU A 3 -10.81 -2.99 6.67
CA GLU A 3 -11.32 -2.03 5.67
C GLU A 3 -10.19 -1.39 4.86
N GLY A 4 -9.08 -1.01 5.52
CA GLY A 4 -7.89 -0.48 4.86
C GLY A 4 -7.28 -1.48 3.89
N ASP A 5 -7.23 -2.76 4.27
CA ASP A 5 -6.75 -3.84 3.40
C ASP A 5 -7.61 -4.00 2.14
N GLN A 6 -8.93 -3.84 2.25
CA GLN A 6 -9.84 -3.93 1.11
C GLN A 6 -9.63 -2.79 0.11
N PHE A 7 -9.45 -1.56 0.59
CA PHE A 7 -9.18 -0.41 -0.29
C PHE A 7 -7.78 -0.50 -0.89
N TYR A 8 -6.78 -0.91 -0.10
CA TYR A 8 -5.42 -1.08 -0.59
C TYR A 8 -5.35 -2.16 -1.68
N ALA A 9 -6.02 -3.30 -1.50
CA ALA A 9 -6.07 -4.36 -2.51
C ALA A 9 -6.62 -3.87 -3.86
N LYS A 10 -7.69 -3.05 -3.85
CA LYS A 10 -8.25 -2.45 -5.07
C LYS A 10 -7.27 -1.49 -5.75
N ALA A 11 -6.57 -0.65 -4.98
CA ALA A 11 -5.55 0.24 -5.53
C ALA A 11 -4.38 -0.56 -6.12
N HIS A 12 -3.94 -1.60 -5.42
CA HIS A 12 -2.84 -2.46 -5.83
C HIS A 12 -3.16 -3.27 -7.09
N GLU A 13 -4.42 -3.67 -7.30
CA GLU A 13 -4.88 -4.30 -8.54
C GLU A 13 -4.72 -3.35 -9.74
N VAL A 14 -5.17 -2.09 -9.61
CA VAL A 14 -5.02 -1.06 -10.65
C VAL A 14 -3.55 -0.83 -10.97
N HIS A 15 -2.73 -0.61 -9.94
CA HIS A 15 -1.28 -0.42 -10.05
C HIS A 15 -0.58 -1.61 -10.73
N THR A 16 -0.91 -2.83 -10.32
CA THR A 16 -0.37 -4.05 -10.96
C THR A 16 -0.74 -4.13 -12.42
N SER A 17 -1.97 -3.75 -12.79
CA SER A 17 -2.38 -3.71 -14.20
C SER A 17 -1.58 -2.67 -15.01
N MET A 18 -1.23 -1.53 -14.42
CA MET A 18 -0.40 -0.51 -15.06
C MET A 18 1.01 -1.06 -15.33
N ILE A 19 1.62 -1.72 -14.34
CA ILE A 19 2.93 -2.39 -14.50
C ILE A 19 2.86 -3.46 -15.59
N GLN A 20 1.82 -4.28 -15.62
CA GLN A 20 1.67 -5.33 -16.63
C GLN A 20 1.57 -4.77 -18.05
N LYS A 21 0.81 -3.68 -18.24
CA LYS A 21 0.72 -2.98 -19.52
C LYS A 21 2.08 -2.41 -19.94
N GLU A 22 2.79 -1.79 -19.02
CA GLU A 22 4.12 -1.23 -19.28
C GLU A 22 5.13 -2.32 -19.66
N ALA A 23 5.13 -3.45 -18.94
CA ALA A 23 5.94 -4.62 -19.27
C ALA A 23 5.56 -5.23 -20.63
N GLY A 24 4.29 -5.09 -21.05
CA GLY A 24 3.79 -5.48 -22.37
C GLY A 24 4.17 -4.53 -23.51
N GLY A 25 4.86 -3.43 -23.22
CA GLY A 25 5.29 -2.43 -24.20
C GLY A 25 4.33 -1.26 -24.39
N GLU A 26 3.23 -1.19 -23.63
CA GLU A 26 2.38 0.00 -23.58
C GLU A 26 3.04 1.06 -22.71
N LYS A 27 3.61 2.08 -23.32
CA LYS A 27 4.30 3.14 -22.58
C LYS A 27 3.34 3.85 -21.62
N THR A 28 3.64 3.82 -20.33
CA THR A 28 2.96 4.64 -19.33
C THR A 28 3.37 6.10 -19.49
N GLU A 29 2.39 7.00 -19.62
CA GLU A 29 2.69 8.44 -19.63
C GLU A 29 3.01 8.94 -18.22
N PHE A 30 4.19 9.53 -18.07
CA PHE A 30 4.59 10.15 -16.82
C PHE A 30 3.74 11.38 -16.52
N SER A 31 3.25 11.49 -15.28
CA SER A 31 2.64 12.71 -14.77
C SER A 31 2.93 12.87 -13.27
N LEU A 32 2.92 14.12 -12.80
CA LEU A 32 3.07 14.41 -11.36
C LEU A 32 1.96 13.76 -10.51
N ILE A 33 0.74 13.64 -11.07
CA ILE A 33 -0.38 13.00 -10.37
C ILE A 33 -0.14 11.49 -10.24
N LEU A 34 0.38 10.84 -11.29
CA LEU A 34 0.75 9.42 -11.23
C LEU A 34 1.85 9.19 -10.18
N MET A 35 2.94 9.97 -10.22
CA MET A 35 3.99 9.90 -9.20
C MET A 35 3.43 10.10 -7.79
N HIS A 36 2.52 11.06 -7.59
CA HIS A 36 1.89 11.29 -6.30
C HIS A 36 1.04 10.10 -5.85
N ALA A 37 0.33 9.43 -6.77
CA ALA A 37 -0.43 8.24 -6.46
C ALA A 37 0.48 7.06 -6.05
N GLU A 38 1.62 6.89 -6.73
CA GLU A 38 2.65 5.91 -6.35
C GLU A 38 3.20 6.18 -4.94
N ASP A 39 3.54 7.44 -4.64
CA ASP A 39 4.01 7.85 -3.31
C ASP A 39 2.97 7.56 -2.22
N GLN A 40 1.69 7.88 -2.48
CA GLN A 40 0.60 7.58 -1.55
C GLN A 40 0.42 6.08 -1.33
N MET A 41 0.54 5.27 -2.38
CA MET A 41 0.46 3.82 -2.28
C MET A 41 1.58 3.23 -1.44
N ALA A 42 2.83 3.61 -1.71
CA ALA A 42 3.98 3.14 -0.94
C ALA A 42 3.89 3.61 0.53
N GLY A 43 3.51 4.86 0.76
CA GLY A 43 3.31 5.41 2.10
C GLY A 43 2.21 4.67 2.89
N THR A 44 1.11 4.30 2.23
CA THR A 44 0.01 3.57 2.86
C THR A 44 0.43 2.17 3.30
N GLU A 45 1.19 1.44 2.48
CA GLU A 45 1.67 0.11 2.84
C GLU A 45 2.62 0.16 4.04
N MET A 46 3.57 1.11 4.04
CA MET A 46 4.45 1.30 5.20
C MET A 46 3.67 1.67 6.46
N ALA A 47 2.69 2.59 6.35
CA ALA A 47 1.88 3.00 7.49
C ALA A 47 1.08 1.82 8.06
N LYS A 48 0.54 0.95 7.19
CA LYS A 48 -0.13 -0.29 7.60
C LYS A 48 0.83 -1.21 8.37
N VAL A 49 1.99 -1.53 7.80
CA VAL A 49 2.98 -2.40 8.46
C VAL A 49 3.35 -1.86 9.84
N LEU A 50 3.67 -0.57 9.93
CA LEU A 50 3.99 0.07 11.21
C LEU A 50 2.82 0.02 12.20
N ALA A 51 1.60 0.24 11.75
CA ALA A 51 0.42 0.16 12.60
C ALA A 51 0.21 -1.27 13.14
N THR A 52 0.44 -2.31 12.34
CA THR A 52 0.41 -3.71 12.79
C THR A 52 1.43 -3.93 13.90
N GLU A 53 2.69 -3.55 13.66
CA GLU A 53 3.77 -3.76 14.63
C GLU A 53 3.51 -3.00 15.94
N VAL A 54 3.02 -1.76 15.87
CA VAL A 54 2.67 -0.97 17.05
C VAL A 54 1.57 -1.66 17.85
N ILE A 55 0.49 -2.12 17.19
CA ILE A 55 -0.60 -2.85 17.85
C ILE A 55 -0.07 -4.10 18.55
N ASP A 56 0.79 -4.86 17.90
CA ASP A 56 1.31 -6.12 18.44
C ASP A 56 2.29 -5.91 19.59
N VAL A 57 3.11 -4.85 19.55
CA VAL A 57 3.92 -4.41 20.69
C VAL A 57 3.02 -4.08 21.89
N TYR A 58 1.96 -3.28 21.70
CA TYR A 58 1.04 -2.94 22.78
C TYR A 58 0.32 -4.15 23.36
N LYS A 59 -0.10 -5.11 22.53
CA LYS A 59 -0.71 -6.37 23.02
C LYS A 59 0.25 -7.15 23.92
N LYS A 60 1.53 -7.30 23.51
CA LYS A 60 2.54 -8.01 24.30
C LYS A 60 2.75 -7.32 25.66
N LEU A 61 2.92 -6.00 25.66
CA LEU A 61 3.09 -5.22 26.89
C LEU A 61 1.90 -5.33 27.86
N LEU A 62 0.68 -5.51 27.35
CA LEU A 62 -0.53 -5.68 28.18
C LEU A 62 -0.68 -7.11 28.72
N LEU A 63 -0.15 -8.12 28.03
CA LEU A 63 -0.21 -9.54 28.43
C LEU A 63 0.94 -9.95 29.37
N GLU A 64 2.02 -9.17 29.41
CA GLU A 64 3.16 -9.38 30.33
C GLU A 64 2.93 -8.74 31.73
N LYS A 65 1.74 -8.19 31.99
CA LYS A 65 1.29 -7.77 33.33
C LYS A 65 0.48 -8.88 34.00
#